data_AF-A0A1T4N690-F1
#
_entry.id   AF-A0A1T4N690-F1
#
_cell.length_a   1.000
_cell.length_b   1.000
_cell.length_c   1.000
_cell.angle_alpha   90.00
_cell.angle_beta   90.00
_cell.angle_gamma   90.00
#
_symmetry.space_group_name_H-M   'P 1'
#
loop_
_entity.id
_entity.type
_entity.pdbx_description
1 polymer ?
#
loop_
_entity_poly.entity_id
_entity_poly.type
_entity_poly.pdbx_seq_one_letter_code
_entity_poly.pdbx_strand_id
1 'polypeptide(L)'
;MKQGGKIDNVTHTKREYTFQITEEINLPESLLQVQDFVIKLKKFNSMCCQDKLLIEGELTEKVIYQSKANAKETKIEKPTFKYFLDISNLSLDLDYKLDLEIKQFKYKLKDNNDKEQILAADIEFELKLIIFELEPSSLKVKNINSLDASSIKQSNYLKARRLILNKVLAEEVAKILIRQELDLRDEVEKVFDLNTKLINVNGEAINKKVLISGIICYQVLALTKRGEVKYLEVNKSFKETISFKNIGLDAELQIQSKVKDLEFAEENGKLKLVMVIQVSITALQAVEVSLYINPTGQYGELIKAKEEINNLEEEWMLEEELGMTEPYQKLIEIKGEVTASKTELVTDKIIISGQLLYELFYIDQNGQEKIKTFNSNFYKLLNLKGAKKGLELDYQLSVSDLQANLTKGELYIKVFLKFIGGLNRELIIQAVTNQYKGLKQSTWDYFLVDRVLKVDHEEVLVPSENYLTRYAKQIKEVKIQILKSKSKLLADSFLFSCKLKYFINFIDQNNVEQEITSIEDVYQLFTTKINNKEANIELASKLKYIDYELNDSGEKLILKTVLDCNYKILERVQLPILVKKINSSK
;
A
#
# COMPACT_ATOMS: atom_id res chain seq x y z
N MET A 1 8.16 -33.49 -21.22
CA MET A 1 8.46 -32.73 -22.46
C MET A 1 8.54 -31.26 -22.08
N LYS A 2 9.70 -30.63 -22.26
CA LYS A 2 9.92 -29.21 -21.95
C LYS A 2 9.42 -28.37 -23.14
N GLN A 3 8.40 -27.53 -22.94
CA GLN A 3 8.17 -26.37 -23.80
C GLN A 3 8.50 -25.14 -22.98
N GLY A 4 9.65 -24.53 -23.29
CA GLY A 4 10.05 -23.25 -22.73
C GLY A 4 9.12 -22.16 -23.23
N GLY A 5 8.51 -21.43 -22.30
CA GLY A 5 7.82 -20.18 -22.60
C GLY A 5 8.81 -19.18 -23.19
N LYS A 6 8.46 -18.58 -24.33
CA LYS A 6 9.14 -17.40 -24.86
C LYS A 6 9.08 -16.30 -23.81
N ILE A 7 10.25 -15.85 -23.37
CA ILE A 7 10.42 -14.67 -22.53
C ILE A 7 10.09 -13.46 -23.41
N ASP A 8 9.17 -12.61 -22.97
CA ASP A 8 8.97 -11.29 -23.57
C ASP A 8 10.24 -10.47 -23.32
N ASN A 9 11.01 -10.22 -24.37
CA ASN A 9 12.24 -9.45 -24.30
C ASN A 9 11.89 -7.98 -24.04
N VAL A 10 12.21 -7.48 -22.85
CA VAL A 10 12.23 -6.03 -22.58
C VAL A 10 13.36 -5.42 -23.42
N THR A 11 13.03 -4.51 -24.33
CA THR A 11 14.03 -3.78 -25.10
C THR A 11 14.36 -2.47 -24.39
N HIS A 12 15.65 -2.27 -24.13
CA HIS A 12 16.14 -1.04 -23.52
C HIS A 12 16.56 -0.08 -24.65
N THR A 13 15.79 0.99 -24.85
CA THR A 13 16.14 2.04 -25.79
C THR A 13 16.79 3.19 -25.02
N LYS A 14 18.12 3.35 -25.17
CA LYS A 14 18.85 4.50 -24.62
C LYS A 14 18.86 5.63 -25.64
N ARG A 15 18.50 6.85 -25.22
CA ARG A 15 18.58 8.08 -26.02
C ARG A 15 19.29 9.16 -25.20
N GLU A 16 20.05 10.00 -25.88
CA GLU A 16 20.79 11.11 -25.27
C GLU A 16 20.31 12.41 -25.89
N TYR A 17 20.03 13.40 -25.04
CA TYR A 17 19.54 14.72 -25.42
C TYR A 17 20.43 15.77 -24.78
N THR A 18 20.63 16.90 -25.46
CA THR A 18 21.24 18.09 -24.85
C THR A 18 20.26 19.25 -24.92
N PHE A 19 20.27 20.07 -23.87
CA PHE A 19 19.50 21.31 -23.86
C PHE A 19 20.26 22.39 -23.09
N GLN A 20 19.86 23.64 -23.34
CA GLN A 20 20.49 24.82 -22.73
C GLN A 20 19.44 25.64 -22.00
N ILE A 21 19.84 26.18 -20.85
CA ILE A 21 19.09 27.21 -20.11
C ILE A 21 20.01 28.40 -19.87
N THR A 22 19.43 29.58 -19.73
CA THR A 22 20.15 30.80 -19.40
C THR A 22 19.66 31.32 -18.06
N GLU A 23 20.56 31.48 -17.11
CA GLU A 23 20.31 32.06 -15.79
C GLU A 23 21.03 33.41 -15.66
N GLU A 24 20.41 34.36 -14.97
CA GLU A 24 20.98 35.71 -14.78
C GLU A 24 21.11 36.03 -13.29
N ILE A 25 22.32 36.36 -12.87
CA ILE A 25 22.66 36.73 -11.49
C ILE A 25 22.99 38.22 -11.44
N ASN A 26 22.31 38.96 -10.56
CA ASN A 26 22.66 40.36 -10.33
C ASN A 26 23.89 40.46 -9.41
N LEU A 27 24.93 41.15 -9.83
CA LEU A 27 26.12 41.42 -9.04
C LEU A 27 26.18 42.91 -8.65
N PRO A 28 26.73 43.24 -7.48
CA PRO A 28 26.75 44.62 -7.00
C PRO A 28 27.60 45.53 -7.88
N GLU A 29 27.27 46.83 -7.88
CA GLU A 29 27.96 47.91 -8.61
C GLU A 29 29.46 48.02 -8.31
N SER A 30 29.88 47.48 -7.16
CA SER A 30 31.26 47.42 -6.71
C SER A 30 32.06 46.32 -7.40
N LEU A 31 31.52 45.52 -8.33
CA LEU A 31 32.26 44.46 -9.01
C LEU A 31 33.46 45.03 -9.80
N LEU A 32 34.65 44.45 -9.58
CA LEU A 32 35.87 44.70 -10.34
C LEU A 32 36.15 43.56 -11.33
N GLN A 33 36.09 42.31 -10.85
CA GLN A 33 36.28 41.11 -11.67
C GLN A 33 35.67 39.88 -11.01
N VAL A 34 35.20 38.92 -11.81
CA VAL A 34 34.81 37.57 -11.36
C VAL A 34 36.07 36.71 -11.29
N GLN A 35 36.33 36.11 -10.12
CA GLN A 35 37.48 35.23 -9.91
C GLN A 35 37.15 33.77 -10.18
N ASP A 36 35.97 33.34 -9.77
CA ASP A 36 35.51 31.96 -9.97
C ASP A 36 33.98 31.93 -10.05
N PHE A 37 33.45 31.03 -10.85
CA PHE A 37 32.02 30.80 -10.93
C PHE A 37 31.77 29.31 -11.05
N VAL A 38 31.02 28.76 -10.09
CA VAL A 38 30.74 27.32 -10.00
C VAL A 38 29.23 27.12 -10.01
N ILE A 39 28.77 26.25 -10.91
CA ILE A 39 27.37 25.83 -11.01
C ILE A 39 27.29 24.33 -10.72
N LYS A 40 26.34 23.92 -9.88
CA LYS A 40 26.07 22.51 -9.59
C LYS A 40 24.58 22.21 -9.68
N LEU A 41 24.23 21.09 -10.30
CA LEU A 41 22.89 20.52 -10.23
C LEU A 41 22.69 19.87 -8.87
N LYS A 42 21.72 20.37 -8.09
CA LYS A 42 21.44 19.86 -6.75
C LYS A 42 20.47 18.69 -6.77
N LYS A 43 19.37 18.84 -7.51
CA LYS A 43 18.37 17.79 -7.77
C LYS A 43 17.56 18.17 -9.00
N PHE A 44 16.94 17.17 -9.61
CA PHE A 44 15.92 17.37 -10.63
C PHE A 44 14.82 16.33 -10.46
N ASN A 45 13.65 16.65 -10.99
CA ASN A 45 12.55 15.74 -11.14
C ASN A 45 12.04 15.80 -12.58
N SER A 46 11.23 14.82 -12.96
CA SER A 46 10.60 14.83 -14.27
C SER A 46 9.21 14.25 -14.23
N MET A 47 8.37 14.71 -15.15
CA MET A 47 7.01 14.22 -15.32
C MET A 47 6.72 14.09 -16.81
N CYS A 48 6.19 12.94 -17.22
CA CYS A 48 5.64 12.78 -18.56
C CYS A 48 4.25 13.42 -18.61
N CYS A 49 4.03 14.29 -19.60
CA CYS A 49 2.76 14.91 -19.91
C CYS A 49 2.46 14.67 -21.38
N GLN A 50 1.65 13.64 -21.69
CA GLN A 50 1.29 13.27 -23.06
C GLN A 50 2.54 12.99 -23.94
N ASP A 51 2.91 13.93 -24.79
CA ASP A 51 4.00 13.89 -25.77
C ASP A 51 5.25 14.67 -25.33
N LYS A 52 5.26 15.21 -24.09
CA LYS A 52 6.38 15.99 -23.55
C LYS A 52 6.83 15.49 -22.20
N LEU A 53 8.12 15.52 -21.97
CA LEU A 53 8.74 15.28 -20.67
C LEU A 53 9.12 16.63 -20.07
N LEU A 54 8.41 17.03 -19.00
CA LEU A 54 8.78 18.18 -18.19
C LEU A 54 9.92 17.78 -17.26
N ILE A 55 11.01 18.54 -17.28
CA ILE A 55 12.17 18.38 -16.41
C ILE A 55 12.27 19.65 -15.57
N GLU A 56 12.25 19.50 -14.25
CA GLU A 56 12.40 20.61 -13.31
C GLU A 56 13.64 20.36 -12.45
N GLY A 57 14.54 21.34 -12.35
CA GLY A 57 15.79 21.20 -11.62
C GLY A 57 16.11 22.38 -10.72
N GLU A 58 16.87 22.12 -9.67
CA GLU A 58 17.44 23.13 -8.76
C GLU A 58 18.95 23.21 -8.95
N LEU A 59 19.46 24.42 -9.14
CA LEU A 59 20.89 24.69 -9.24
C LEU A 59 21.45 25.30 -7.96
N THR A 60 22.76 25.26 -7.84
CA THR A 60 23.52 26.07 -6.89
C THR A 60 24.59 26.80 -7.66
N GLU A 61 24.47 28.11 -7.68
CA GLU A 61 25.34 29.03 -8.39
C GLU A 61 26.18 29.79 -7.37
N LYS A 62 27.50 29.62 -7.42
CA LYS A 62 28.44 30.29 -6.51
C LYS A 62 29.39 31.14 -7.31
N VAL A 63 29.24 32.45 -7.20
CA VAL A 63 30.13 33.45 -7.80
C VAL A 63 31.08 33.97 -6.74
N ILE A 64 32.39 33.84 -6.97
CA ILE A 64 33.44 34.49 -6.19
C ILE A 64 33.95 35.67 -7.01
N TYR A 65 33.90 36.86 -6.44
CA TYR A 65 34.29 38.07 -7.14
C TYR A 65 35.07 39.03 -6.26
N GLN A 66 35.79 39.95 -6.90
CA GLN A 66 36.52 41.02 -6.23
C GLN A 66 35.78 42.33 -6.41
N SER A 67 35.57 43.05 -5.31
CA SER A 67 34.97 44.38 -5.34
C SER A 67 36.01 45.49 -5.58
N LYS A 68 35.56 46.70 -5.91
CA LYS A 68 36.36 47.91 -6.13
C LYS A 68 37.15 48.33 -4.89
N ALA A 69 36.74 47.85 -3.70
CA ALA A 69 37.48 47.98 -2.45
C ALA A 69 38.58 46.92 -2.27
N ASN A 70 38.89 46.11 -3.29
CA ASN A 70 39.81 44.98 -3.28
C ASN A 70 39.46 43.86 -2.28
N ALA A 71 38.22 43.79 -1.78
CA ALA A 71 37.74 42.68 -0.97
C ALA A 71 37.28 41.51 -1.86
N LYS A 72 37.54 40.27 -1.41
CA LYS A 72 36.98 39.05 -2.02
C LYS A 72 35.62 38.77 -1.41
N GLU A 73 34.60 38.68 -2.24
CA GLU A 73 33.21 38.46 -1.85
C GLU A 73 32.67 37.21 -2.55
N THR A 74 31.61 36.63 -2.00
CA THR A 74 30.96 35.43 -2.55
C THR A 74 29.46 35.62 -2.54
N LYS A 75 28.82 35.40 -3.69
CA LYS A 75 27.36 35.33 -3.82
C LYS A 75 26.96 33.90 -4.14
N ILE A 76 25.91 33.42 -3.47
CA ILE A 76 25.33 32.10 -3.73
C ILE A 76 23.86 32.28 -4.07
N GLU A 77 23.45 31.76 -5.22
CA GLU A 77 22.05 31.69 -5.65
C GLU A 77 21.62 30.25 -5.89
N LYS A 78 20.31 30.02 -5.82
CA LYS A 78 19.70 28.69 -5.97
C LYS A 78 18.53 28.76 -6.97
N PRO A 79 18.78 29.08 -8.25
CA PRO A 79 17.72 29.18 -9.22
C PRO A 79 17.10 27.81 -9.53
N THR A 80 15.86 27.85 -9.99
CA THR A 80 15.12 26.68 -10.47
C THR A 80 14.87 26.83 -11.96
N PHE A 81 14.96 25.74 -12.71
CA PHE A 81 14.68 25.74 -14.14
C PHE A 81 13.59 24.74 -14.50
N LYS A 82 12.91 25.01 -15.61
CA LYS A 82 11.94 24.10 -16.23
C LYS A 82 12.30 23.93 -17.70
N TYR A 83 12.35 22.70 -18.17
CA TYR A 83 12.59 22.38 -19.57
C TYR A 83 11.58 21.34 -20.06
N PHE A 84 10.99 21.59 -21.22
CA PHE A 84 10.10 20.63 -21.87
C PHE A 84 10.86 19.91 -22.98
N LEU A 85 11.05 18.61 -22.82
CA LEU A 85 11.61 17.76 -23.86
C LEU A 85 10.48 17.14 -24.68
N ASP A 86 10.49 17.37 -25.98
CA ASP A 86 9.57 16.71 -26.91
C ASP A 86 9.92 15.22 -27.05
N ILE A 87 8.98 14.36 -26.67
CA ILE A 87 9.06 12.91 -26.75
C ILE A 87 7.96 12.31 -27.64
N SER A 88 7.36 13.09 -28.54
CA SER A 88 6.27 12.70 -29.46
C SER A 88 6.54 11.41 -30.27
N ASN A 89 7.80 11.01 -30.35
CA ASN A 89 8.28 9.82 -31.06
C ASN A 89 8.28 8.55 -30.19
N LEU A 90 7.74 8.61 -28.97
CA LEU A 90 7.74 7.54 -27.98
C LEU A 90 6.31 7.16 -27.55
N SER A 91 6.13 5.89 -27.18
CA SER A 91 4.85 5.32 -26.72
C SER A 91 4.37 6.02 -25.43
N LEU A 92 3.06 6.18 -25.23
CA LEU A 92 2.45 6.98 -24.14
C LEU A 92 2.51 6.34 -22.73
N ASP A 93 2.91 5.07 -22.63
CA ASP A 93 3.08 4.35 -21.36
C ASP A 93 4.53 3.88 -21.20
N LEU A 94 5.44 4.75 -20.73
CA LEU A 94 6.85 4.39 -20.53
C LEU A 94 7.19 4.42 -19.05
N ASP A 95 7.72 3.30 -18.57
CA ASP A 95 8.68 3.35 -17.49
C ASP A 95 9.99 3.92 -18.06
N TYR A 96 10.54 4.94 -17.43
CA TYR A 96 11.78 5.57 -17.87
C TYR A 96 12.70 5.89 -16.69
N LYS A 97 14.00 5.91 -16.96
CA LYS A 97 15.03 6.41 -16.04
C LYS A 97 15.74 7.58 -16.70
N LEU A 98 15.89 8.68 -15.97
CA LEU A 98 16.67 9.84 -16.40
C LEU A 98 17.96 9.93 -15.59
N ASP A 99 19.01 10.33 -16.28
CA ASP A 99 20.24 10.82 -15.69
C ASP A 99 20.55 12.17 -16.33
N LEU A 100 20.74 13.20 -15.51
CA LEU A 100 20.90 14.58 -15.95
C LEU A 100 22.21 15.14 -15.36
N GLU A 101 23.10 15.57 -16.24
CA GLU A 101 24.42 16.07 -15.87
C GLU A 101 24.66 17.45 -16.51
N ILE A 102 25.36 18.34 -15.82
CA ILE A 102 25.86 19.59 -16.43
C ILE A 102 27.08 19.23 -17.27
N LYS A 103 26.97 19.42 -18.58
CA LYS A 103 28.07 19.11 -19.50
C LYS A 103 29.09 20.24 -19.52
N GLN A 104 28.62 21.47 -19.66
CA GLN A 104 29.43 22.67 -19.63
C GLN A 104 28.57 23.90 -19.35
N PHE A 105 29.17 25.00 -18.93
CA PHE A 105 28.50 26.31 -18.92
C PHE A 105 29.48 27.39 -19.36
N LYS A 106 28.93 28.49 -19.89
CA LYS A 106 29.67 29.71 -20.26
C LYS A 106 28.97 30.88 -19.61
N TYR A 107 29.71 31.93 -19.25
CA TYR A 107 29.10 33.14 -18.71
C TYR A 107 29.62 34.39 -19.38
N LYS A 108 28.82 35.46 -19.33
CA LYS A 108 29.16 36.80 -19.80
C LYS A 108 28.66 37.84 -18.80
N LEU A 109 29.43 38.90 -18.62
CA LEU A 109 28.99 40.08 -17.89
C LEU A 109 28.29 41.03 -18.87
N LYS A 110 27.10 41.49 -18.49
CA LYS A 110 26.36 42.56 -19.16
C LYS A 110 26.30 43.74 -18.20
N ASP A 111 26.69 44.92 -18.69
CA ASP A 111 26.44 46.16 -17.95
C ASP A 111 24.95 46.54 -18.13
N ASN A 112 24.25 46.71 -17.02
CA ASN A 112 22.92 47.32 -17.03
C ASN A 112 23.10 48.83 -16.80
N ASN A 113 22.37 49.66 -17.56
CA ASN A 113 22.50 51.13 -17.51
C ASN A 113 22.11 51.74 -16.15
N ASP A 114 21.64 50.93 -15.21
CA ASP A 114 21.37 51.27 -13.81
C ASP A 114 22.17 50.33 -12.90
N LYS A 115 23.23 50.88 -12.28
CA LYS A 115 23.89 50.49 -11.02
C LYS A 115 24.19 49.02 -10.67
N GLU A 116 23.90 48.04 -11.52
CA GLU A 116 24.13 46.61 -11.25
C GLU A 116 24.73 45.94 -12.50
N GLN A 117 25.68 45.03 -12.29
CA GLN A 117 26.22 44.19 -13.37
C GLN A 117 25.51 42.85 -13.39
N ILE A 118 25.04 42.41 -14.55
CA ILE A 118 24.34 41.13 -14.69
C ILE A 118 25.33 40.09 -15.20
N LEU A 119 25.51 39.01 -14.46
CA LEU A 119 26.23 37.82 -14.91
C LEU A 119 25.22 36.85 -15.51
N ALA A 120 25.24 36.72 -16.83
CA ALA A 120 24.40 35.77 -17.56
C ALA A 120 25.19 34.47 -17.80
N ALA A 121 24.64 33.35 -17.34
CA ALA A 121 25.21 32.01 -17.44
C ALA A 121 24.39 31.15 -18.42
N ASP A 122 25.00 30.74 -19.52
CA ASP A 122 24.45 29.75 -20.45
C ASP A 122 24.92 28.36 -20.03
N ILE A 123 24.00 27.53 -19.52
CA ILE A 123 24.29 26.21 -18.95
C ILE A 123 23.79 25.14 -19.91
N GLU A 124 24.69 24.27 -20.37
CA GLU A 124 24.37 23.11 -21.22
C GLU A 124 24.28 21.84 -20.38
N PHE A 125 23.11 21.20 -20.44
CA PHE A 125 22.84 19.92 -19.81
C PHE A 125 22.96 18.78 -20.83
N GLU A 126 23.47 17.65 -20.37
CA GLU A 126 23.35 16.35 -21.02
C GLU A 126 22.33 15.51 -20.25
N LEU A 127 21.31 15.05 -20.96
CA LEU A 127 20.27 14.17 -20.45
C LEU A 127 20.40 12.79 -21.10
N LYS A 128 20.63 11.76 -20.29
CA LYS A 128 20.56 10.35 -20.71
C LYS A 128 19.21 9.80 -20.31
N LEU A 129 18.35 9.58 -21.30
CA LEU A 129 17.04 8.97 -21.15
C LEU A 129 17.14 7.47 -21.48
N ILE A 130 16.89 6.62 -20.49
CA ILE A 130 16.76 5.19 -20.68
C ILE A 130 15.27 4.84 -20.62
N ILE A 131 14.76 4.36 -21.74
CA ILE A 131 13.35 3.96 -21.88
C ILE A 131 13.27 2.45 -21.77
N PHE A 132 12.38 1.98 -20.91
CA PHE A 132 12.02 0.58 -20.80
C PHE A 132 10.84 0.35 -21.74
N GLU A 133 11.13 -0.03 -22.98
CA GLU A 133 10.11 -0.27 -24.00
C GLU A 133 9.74 -1.76 -23.95
N LEU A 134 8.49 -2.05 -23.58
CA LEU A 134 7.89 -3.35 -23.91
C LEU A 134 7.56 -3.29 -25.40
N GLU A 135 8.14 -4.19 -26.21
CA GLU A 135 8.06 -4.12 -27.68
C GLU A 135 6.65 -3.73 -28.17
N PRO A 136 6.51 -2.56 -28.81
CA PRO A 136 5.30 -2.20 -29.51
C PRO A 136 5.32 -2.94 -30.84
N SER A 137 4.38 -3.87 -31.06
CA SER A 137 4.03 -4.24 -32.42
C SER A 137 3.52 -2.98 -33.11
N SER A 138 4.36 -2.47 -34.01
CA SER A 138 4.27 -1.25 -34.79
C SER A 138 2.85 -0.83 -35.18
N LEU A 139 2.52 0.46 -35.03
CA LEU A 139 2.14 1.33 -36.16
C LEU A 139 1.91 2.79 -35.73
N LYS A 140 2.54 3.68 -36.50
CA LYS A 140 2.38 5.14 -36.48
C LYS A 140 0.95 5.53 -36.83
N VAL A 141 0.31 6.38 -36.03
CA VAL A 141 -0.99 6.97 -36.35
C VAL A 141 -0.80 8.43 -36.74
N LYS A 142 -1.14 8.75 -38.01
CA LYS A 142 -1.43 10.12 -38.45
C LYS A 142 -2.83 10.50 -37.98
N ASN A 143 -2.93 11.72 -37.44
CA ASN A 143 -4.17 12.43 -37.13
C ASN A 143 -5.23 12.30 -38.23
N ILE A 144 -6.45 11.88 -37.88
CA ILE A 144 -7.67 12.27 -38.60
C ILE A 144 -8.81 12.47 -37.59
N ASN A 145 -9.23 13.72 -37.47
CA ASN A 145 -10.57 14.10 -37.02
C ASN A 145 -11.59 13.73 -38.09
N SER A 146 -12.62 12.95 -37.76
CA SER A 146 -14.01 13.09 -38.23
C SER A 146 -14.82 11.87 -37.82
N LEU A 147 -16.06 12.15 -37.42
CA LEU A 147 -17.10 11.19 -37.06
C LEU A 147 -17.48 10.28 -38.24
N ASP A 148 -18.05 9.13 -37.87
CA ASP A 148 -18.89 8.24 -38.67
C ASP A 148 -18.20 7.35 -39.71
N ALA A 149 -17.59 6.25 -39.22
CA ALA A 149 -17.66 4.89 -39.81
C ALA A 149 -16.64 3.94 -39.14
N SER A 150 -16.97 3.24 -38.03
CA SER A 150 -16.09 2.15 -37.57
C SER A 150 -16.65 1.24 -36.46
N SER A 151 -17.55 0.32 -36.80
CA SER A 151 -17.73 -0.90 -35.99
C SER A 151 -16.56 -1.90 -36.18
N ILE A 152 -15.58 -1.59 -37.05
CA ILE A 152 -14.52 -2.50 -37.50
C ILE A 152 -13.09 -1.99 -37.17
N LYS A 153 -12.89 -0.73 -36.75
CA LYS A 153 -11.55 -0.23 -36.30
C LYS A 153 -11.33 -0.23 -34.78
N GLN A 154 -12.37 -0.53 -34.00
CA GLN A 154 -12.34 -0.40 -32.53
C GLN A 154 -11.62 -1.56 -31.81
N SER A 155 -11.43 -2.71 -32.45
CA SER A 155 -10.78 -3.89 -31.84
C SER A 155 -9.25 -3.82 -31.79
N ASN A 156 -8.60 -2.91 -32.53
CA ASN A 156 -7.14 -2.88 -32.64
C ASN A 156 -6.42 -2.25 -31.44
N TYR A 157 -7.16 -1.63 -30.51
CA TYR A 157 -6.58 -0.97 -29.33
C TYR A 157 -6.74 -1.76 -28.04
N LEU A 158 -7.58 -2.80 -28.04
CA LEU A 158 -7.81 -3.61 -26.84
C LEU A 158 -6.69 -4.64 -26.68
N LYS A 159 -5.99 -4.58 -25.55
CA LYS A 159 -4.98 -5.57 -25.18
C LYS A 159 -5.59 -6.54 -24.17
N ALA A 160 -5.29 -7.82 -24.28
CA ALA A 160 -5.65 -8.79 -23.25
C ALA A 160 -4.50 -8.86 -22.23
N ARG A 161 -4.82 -8.77 -20.93
CA ARG A 161 -3.84 -8.91 -19.86
C ARG A 161 -4.33 -9.94 -18.84
N ARG A 162 -3.44 -10.81 -18.37
CA ARG A 162 -3.75 -11.79 -17.34
C ARG A 162 -3.63 -11.13 -15.98
N LEU A 163 -4.72 -11.14 -15.23
CA LEU A 163 -4.83 -10.44 -13.95
C LEU A 163 -5.65 -11.29 -12.98
N ILE A 164 -5.34 -11.19 -11.70
CA ILE A 164 -6.10 -11.81 -10.62
C ILE A 164 -7.14 -10.81 -10.14
N LEU A 165 -8.40 -11.22 -10.18
CA LEU A 165 -9.55 -10.45 -9.71
C LEU A 165 -10.49 -11.33 -8.88
N ASN A 166 -11.28 -10.71 -8.01
CA ASN A 166 -12.31 -11.40 -7.24
C ASN A 166 -13.60 -11.49 -8.05
N LYS A 167 -13.83 -12.65 -8.68
CA LYS A 167 -15.07 -12.93 -9.40
C LYS A 167 -16.21 -13.11 -8.42
N VAL A 168 -17.33 -12.44 -8.69
CA VAL A 168 -18.57 -12.65 -7.94
C VAL A 168 -19.23 -13.92 -8.45
N LEU A 169 -19.33 -14.93 -7.58
CA LEU A 169 -19.94 -16.22 -7.91
C LEU A 169 -21.45 -16.19 -7.75
N ALA A 170 -21.91 -15.59 -6.66
CA ALA A 170 -23.31 -15.48 -6.31
C ALA A 170 -23.50 -14.43 -5.21
N GLU A 171 -24.72 -13.92 -5.12
CA GLU A 171 -25.15 -12.97 -4.09
C GLU A 171 -26.53 -13.37 -3.60
N GLU A 172 -26.76 -13.23 -2.29
CA GLU A 172 -28.04 -13.53 -1.67
C GLU A 172 -28.32 -12.50 -0.57
N VAL A 173 -29.57 -12.05 -0.50
CA VAL A 173 -30.05 -11.21 0.60
C VAL A 173 -31.09 -12.00 1.38
N ALA A 174 -30.76 -12.32 2.63
CA ALA A 174 -31.63 -13.07 3.52
C ALA A 174 -32.07 -12.22 4.71
N LYS A 175 -33.21 -12.60 5.29
CA LYS A 175 -33.67 -12.07 6.58
C LYS A 175 -33.59 -13.18 7.62
N ILE A 176 -32.91 -12.88 8.71
CA ILE A 176 -32.77 -13.75 9.87
C ILE A 176 -33.71 -13.23 10.95
N LEU A 177 -34.52 -14.13 11.53
CA LEU A 177 -35.41 -13.82 12.65
C LEU A 177 -34.81 -14.36 13.94
N ILE A 178 -34.37 -13.47 14.82
CA ILE A 178 -33.79 -13.83 16.11
C ILE A 178 -34.84 -13.61 17.20
N ARG A 179 -35.04 -14.63 18.03
CA ARG A 179 -35.84 -14.52 19.26
C ARG A 179 -34.95 -14.76 20.45
N GLN A 180 -34.89 -13.80 21.36
CA GLN A 180 -34.04 -13.87 22.54
C GLN A 180 -34.78 -13.33 23.77
N GLU A 181 -34.32 -13.77 24.93
CA GLU A 181 -34.75 -13.23 26.21
C GLU A 181 -33.53 -12.61 26.91
N LEU A 182 -33.67 -11.36 27.36
CA LEU A 182 -32.69 -10.73 28.22
C LEU A 182 -33.20 -10.73 29.64
N ASP A 183 -32.38 -11.28 30.52
CA ASP A 183 -32.52 -11.08 31.95
C ASP A 183 -31.75 -9.80 32.30
N LEU A 184 -32.50 -8.74 32.62
CA LEU A 184 -31.93 -7.45 33.00
C LEU A 184 -31.49 -7.41 34.47
N ARG A 185 -31.52 -8.57 35.15
CA ARG A 185 -31.39 -8.74 36.61
C ARG A 185 -32.56 -8.07 37.34
N ASP A 186 -32.82 -8.48 38.58
CA ASP A 186 -33.97 -8.04 39.39
C ASP A 186 -34.03 -6.54 39.75
N GLU A 187 -33.20 -5.69 39.14
CA GLU A 187 -33.08 -4.28 39.46
C GLU A 187 -33.85 -3.35 38.52
N VAL A 188 -34.41 -3.82 37.40
CA VAL A 188 -35.14 -2.95 36.43
C VAL A 188 -36.64 -2.87 36.76
N GLU A 189 -37.17 -1.64 36.75
CA GLU A 189 -38.60 -1.32 36.93
C GLU A 189 -39.28 -0.98 35.61
N LYS A 190 -38.58 -0.30 34.69
CA LYS A 190 -39.13 0.10 33.40
C LYS A 190 -38.04 0.31 32.37
N VAL A 191 -38.27 -0.13 31.13
CA VAL A 191 -37.38 0.19 29.98
C VAL A 191 -37.88 1.43 29.25
N PHE A 192 -36.96 2.37 28.96
CA PHE A 192 -37.24 3.59 28.21
C PHE A 192 -36.90 3.46 26.73
N ASP A 193 -35.74 2.85 26.45
CA ASP A 193 -35.23 2.70 25.09
C ASP A 193 -34.36 1.44 24.97
N LEU A 194 -34.32 0.88 23.77
CA LEU A 194 -33.53 -0.29 23.43
C LEU A 194 -32.93 -0.10 22.04
N ASN A 195 -31.60 0.06 22.00
CA ASN A 195 -30.84 0.08 20.76
C ASN A 195 -30.00 -1.19 20.61
N THR A 196 -29.66 -1.53 19.37
CA THR A 196 -28.87 -2.73 19.09
C THR A 196 -27.78 -2.48 18.07
N LYS A 197 -26.65 -3.15 18.29
CA LYS A 197 -25.51 -3.18 17.37
C LYS A 197 -25.11 -4.62 17.11
N LEU A 198 -24.76 -4.91 15.86
CA LEU A 198 -24.18 -6.19 15.48
C LEU A 198 -22.66 -6.09 15.53
N ILE A 199 -22.02 -7.07 16.16
CA ILE A 199 -20.58 -7.12 16.37
C ILE A 199 -20.07 -8.45 15.82
N ASN A 200 -18.96 -8.40 15.08
CA ASN A 200 -18.24 -9.56 14.54
C ASN A 200 -19.16 -10.56 13.79
N VAL A 201 -20.03 -10.03 12.92
CA VAL A 201 -20.89 -10.88 12.09
C VAL A 201 -20.04 -11.48 10.96
N ASN A 202 -19.85 -12.79 11.01
CA ASN A 202 -19.04 -13.56 10.06
C ASN A 202 -19.87 -14.69 9.46
N GLY A 203 -19.43 -15.18 8.29
CA GLY A 203 -20.06 -16.27 7.57
C GLY A 203 -19.07 -17.37 7.24
N GLU A 204 -19.47 -18.61 7.43
CA GLU A 204 -18.70 -19.80 7.05
C GLU A 204 -19.51 -20.65 6.07
N ALA A 205 -18.88 -21.07 4.96
CA ALA A 205 -19.49 -21.96 4.01
C ALA A 205 -19.53 -23.40 4.57
N ILE A 206 -20.73 -23.95 4.75
CA ILE A 206 -20.93 -25.32 5.23
C ILE A 206 -21.96 -26.01 4.34
N ASN A 207 -21.54 -26.99 3.53
CA ASN A 207 -22.43 -27.86 2.76
C ASN A 207 -23.55 -27.13 1.99
N LYS A 208 -23.21 -26.22 1.07
CA LYS A 208 -24.16 -25.40 0.27
C LYS A 208 -25.08 -24.50 1.12
N LYS A 209 -24.68 -24.21 2.35
CA LYS A 209 -25.29 -23.24 3.23
C LYS A 209 -24.21 -22.34 3.79
N VAL A 210 -24.61 -21.20 4.34
CA VAL A 210 -23.72 -20.31 5.07
C VAL A 210 -24.18 -20.26 6.52
N LEU A 211 -23.28 -20.61 7.44
CA LEU A 211 -23.47 -20.38 8.86
C LEU A 211 -23.07 -18.93 9.16
N ILE A 212 -24.06 -18.09 9.45
CA ILE A 212 -23.83 -16.74 9.95
C ILE A 212 -23.76 -16.79 11.46
N SER A 213 -22.72 -16.19 12.02
CA SER A 213 -22.57 -16.05 13.46
C SER A 213 -22.10 -14.65 13.83
N GLY A 214 -22.45 -14.21 15.03
CA GLY A 214 -22.02 -12.92 15.53
C GLY A 214 -22.53 -12.66 16.93
N ILE A 215 -22.36 -11.42 17.38
CA ILE A 215 -22.81 -10.94 18.69
C ILE A 215 -23.80 -9.81 18.47
N ILE A 216 -24.95 -9.89 19.13
CA ILE A 216 -25.90 -8.79 19.27
C ILE A 216 -25.60 -8.10 20.60
N CYS A 217 -25.25 -6.83 20.50
CA CYS A 217 -25.04 -5.94 21.64
C CYS A 217 -26.33 -5.13 21.85
N TYR A 218 -27.04 -5.42 22.92
CA TYR A 218 -28.22 -4.71 23.35
C TYR A 218 -27.85 -3.59 24.29
N GLN A 219 -28.33 -2.40 23.98
CA GLN A 219 -28.04 -1.15 24.66
C GLN A 219 -29.36 -0.64 25.27
N VAL A 220 -29.57 -0.95 26.54
CA VAL A 220 -30.85 -0.75 27.23
C VAL A 220 -30.76 0.48 28.12
N LEU A 221 -31.67 1.43 27.92
CA LEU A 221 -31.87 2.54 28.86
C LEU A 221 -33.08 2.20 29.73
N ALA A 222 -32.87 2.07 31.04
CA ALA A 222 -33.89 1.61 31.95
C ALA A 222 -33.90 2.36 33.29
N LEU A 223 -35.08 2.48 33.90
CA LEU A 223 -35.26 2.87 35.28
C LEU A 223 -35.09 1.63 36.17
N THR A 224 -34.29 1.76 37.22
CA THR A 224 -34.14 0.71 38.23
C THR A 224 -35.21 0.85 39.32
N LYS A 225 -35.49 -0.25 40.05
CA LYS A 225 -36.38 -0.27 41.23
C LYS A 225 -35.92 0.64 42.38
N ARG A 226 -34.70 1.20 42.29
CA ARG A 226 -34.17 2.22 43.21
C ARG A 226 -34.42 3.65 42.72
N GLY A 227 -35.09 3.83 41.58
CA GLY A 227 -35.36 5.12 40.97
C GLY A 227 -34.19 5.69 40.14
N GLU A 228 -33.12 4.94 39.90
CA GLU A 228 -31.97 5.39 39.11
C GLU A 228 -32.16 5.04 37.62
N VAL A 229 -31.83 5.97 36.72
CA VAL A 229 -31.73 5.68 35.28
C VAL A 229 -30.36 5.10 34.97
N LYS A 230 -30.31 3.90 34.38
CA LYS A 230 -29.06 3.22 34.00
C LYS A 230 -29.05 2.87 32.52
N TYR A 231 -27.83 2.87 31.99
CA TYR A 231 -27.50 2.32 30.68
C TYR A 231 -26.85 0.95 30.88
N LEU A 232 -27.48 -0.09 30.31
CA LEU A 232 -27.02 -1.48 30.42
C LEU A 232 -26.60 -1.98 29.04
N GLU A 233 -25.46 -2.66 28.99
CA GLU A 233 -25.00 -3.34 27.77
C GLU A 233 -25.03 -4.85 27.99
N VAL A 234 -25.77 -5.56 27.13
CA VAL A 234 -25.93 -7.02 27.21
C VAL A 234 -25.56 -7.62 25.86
N ASN A 235 -24.59 -8.53 25.87
CA ASN A 235 -24.12 -9.21 24.67
C ASN A 235 -24.69 -10.63 24.59
N LYS A 236 -25.31 -10.97 23.45
CA LYS A 236 -25.79 -12.33 23.16
C LYS A 236 -25.26 -12.78 21.81
N SER A 237 -24.66 -13.97 21.77
CA SER A 237 -24.28 -14.58 20.49
C SER A 237 -25.51 -15.06 19.73
N PHE A 238 -25.42 -15.09 18.41
CA PHE A 238 -26.39 -15.76 17.54
C PHE A 238 -25.66 -16.59 16.50
N LYS A 239 -26.32 -17.66 16.04
CA LYS A 239 -25.87 -18.53 14.97
C LYS A 239 -27.06 -18.98 14.16
N GLU A 240 -27.05 -18.70 12.87
CA GLU A 240 -28.16 -19.00 11.97
C GLU A 240 -27.64 -19.48 10.63
N THR A 241 -28.35 -20.42 10.01
CA THR A 241 -27.93 -21.02 8.74
C THR A 241 -28.79 -20.52 7.60
N ILE A 242 -28.18 -19.95 6.57
CA ILE A 242 -28.87 -19.49 5.36
C ILE A 242 -28.57 -20.46 4.21
N SER A 243 -29.60 -20.84 3.46
CA SER A 243 -29.41 -21.59 2.22
C SER A 243 -28.79 -20.67 1.17
N PHE A 244 -27.64 -21.05 0.62
CA PHE A 244 -26.95 -20.24 -0.38
C PHE A 244 -26.41 -21.15 -1.48
N LYS A 245 -27.00 -21.04 -2.67
CA LYS A 245 -26.65 -21.90 -3.81
C LYS A 245 -25.35 -21.42 -4.45
N ASN A 246 -24.59 -22.34 -5.05
CA ASN A 246 -23.37 -22.06 -5.82
C ASN A 246 -22.15 -21.55 -5.02
N ILE A 247 -22.04 -21.88 -3.73
CA ILE A 247 -20.79 -21.73 -2.98
C ILE A 247 -19.96 -23.00 -3.14
N GLY A 248 -18.77 -22.86 -3.74
CA GLY A 248 -17.69 -23.85 -3.59
C GLY A 248 -17.09 -23.77 -2.18
N LEU A 249 -16.48 -24.84 -1.69
CA LEU A 249 -15.85 -24.86 -0.36
C LEU A 249 -14.77 -23.78 -0.21
N ASP A 250 -14.15 -23.38 -1.32
CA ASP A 250 -13.05 -22.42 -1.35
C ASP A 250 -13.49 -20.96 -1.61
N ALA A 251 -14.80 -20.69 -1.59
CA ALA A 251 -15.32 -19.35 -1.83
C ALA A 251 -15.16 -18.46 -0.57
N GLU A 252 -14.61 -17.26 -0.76
CA GLU A 252 -14.57 -16.24 0.28
C GLU A 252 -15.96 -15.60 0.41
N LEU A 253 -16.45 -15.42 1.64
CA LEU A 253 -17.76 -14.83 1.90
C LEU A 253 -17.63 -13.42 2.48
N GLN A 254 -18.21 -12.43 1.80
CA GLN A 254 -18.40 -11.10 2.35
C GLN A 254 -19.81 -10.96 2.90
N ILE A 255 -19.90 -10.62 4.19
CA ILE A 255 -21.14 -10.53 4.93
C ILE A 255 -21.38 -9.08 5.34
N GLN A 256 -22.49 -8.50 4.86
CA GLN A 256 -23.00 -7.23 5.35
C GLN A 256 -24.30 -7.46 6.09
N SER A 257 -24.43 -6.93 7.31
CA SER A 257 -25.61 -7.13 8.12
C SER A 257 -26.13 -5.82 8.70
N LYS A 258 -27.46 -5.71 8.83
CA LYS A 258 -28.11 -4.60 9.51
C LYS A 258 -29.37 -5.08 10.22
N VAL A 259 -29.60 -4.52 11.40
CA VAL A 259 -30.89 -4.67 12.08
C VAL A 259 -31.93 -3.92 11.27
N LYS A 260 -32.96 -4.63 10.84
CA LYS A 260 -34.09 -4.08 10.09
C LYS A 260 -35.24 -3.70 10.99
N ASP A 261 -35.47 -4.54 11.99
CA ASP A 261 -36.57 -4.38 12.91
C ASP A 261 -36.20 -4.98 14.26
N LEU A 262 -36.73 -4.38 15.31
CA LEU A 262 -36.56 -4.83 16.69
C LEU A 262 -37.82 -4.49 17.47
N GLU A 263 -38.50 -5.54 17.90
CA GLU A 263 -39.63 -5.44 18.81
C GLU A 263 -39.23 -6.06 20.15
N PHE A 264 -39.69 -5.44 21.23
CA PHE A 264 -39.50 -5.95 22.57
C PHE A 264 -40.78 -5.86 23.38
N ALA A 265 -40.96 -6.83 24.27
CA ALA A 265 -41.98 -6.83 25.29
C ALA A 265 -41.32 -7.07 26.64
N GLU A 266 -41.70 -6.26 27.63
CA GLU A 266 -41.27 -6.44 29.01
C GLU A 266 -42.30 -7.31 29.74
N GLU A 267 -41.84 -8.40 30.36
CA GLU A 267 -42.68 -9.28 31.16
C GLU A 267 -41.89 -9.76 32.38
N ASN A 268 -42.32 -9.38 33.58
CA ASN A 268 -41.72 -9.81 34.86
C ASN A 268 -40.20 -9.58 34.97
N GLY A 269 -39.70 -8.41 34.57
CA GLY A 269 -38.26 -8.06 34.64
C GLY A 269 -37.40 -8.69 33.55
N LYS A 270 -38.01 -9.39 32.59
CA LYS A 270 -37.35 -9.96 31.41
C LYS A 270 -37.81 -9.24 30.15
N LEU A 271 -36.88 -9.03 29.22
CA LEU A 271 -37.20 -8.53 27.89
C LEU A 271 -37.27 -9.69 26.91
N LYS A 272 -38.46 -9.94 26.37
CA LYS A 272 -38.66 -10.81 25.21
C LYS A 272 -38.45 -10.01 23.94
N LEU A 273 -37.55 -10.47 23.09
CA LEU A 273 -37.08 -9.74 21.92
C LEU A 273 -37.38 -10.53 20.66
N VAL A 274 -37.86 -9.82 19.64
CA VAL A 274 -37.97 -10.31 18.27
C VAL A 274 -37.23 -9.34 17.37
N MET A 275 -36.14 -9.82 16.76
CA MET A 275 -35.29 -9.00 15.89
C MET A 275 -35.27 -9.58 14.48
N VAL A 276 -35.35 -8.71 13.48
CA VAL A 276 -35.09 -9.05 12.09
C VAL A 276 -33.75 -8.47 11.67
N ILE A 277 -32.80 -9.34 11.34
CA ILE A 277 -31.50 -8.96 10.77
C ILE A 277 -31.56 -9.21 9.26
N GLN A 278 -31.32 -8.19 8.44
CA GLN A 278 -31.05 -8.40 7.02
C GLN A 278 -29.55 -8.67 6.84
N VAL A 279 -29.23 -9.77 6.18
CA VAL A 279 -27.86 -10.15 5.82
C VAL A 279 -27.75 -10.20 4.31
N SER A 280 -26.74 -9.54 3.76
CA SER A 280 -26.35 -9.62 2.35
C SER A 280 -25.04 -10.38 2.28
N ILE A 281 -25.03 -11.46 1.50
CA ILE A 281 -23.92 -12.40 1.38
C ILE A 281 -23.42 -12.33 -0.06
N THR A 282 -22.14 -12.05 -0.26
CA THR A 282 -21.47 -12.08 -1.56
C THR A 282 -20.40 -13.16 -1.53
N ALA A 283 -20.51 -14.16 -2.41
CA ALA A 283 -19.53 -15.22 -2.57
C ALA A 283 -18.51 -14.82 -3.65
N LEU A 284 -17.23 -14.82 -3.27
CA LEU A 284 -16.11 -14.38 -4.10
C LEU A 284 -15.13 -15.52 -4.34
N GLN A 285 -14.47 -15.47 -5.49
CA GLN A 285 -13.33 -16.32 -5.79
C GLN A 285 -12.26 -15.50 -6.49
N ALA A 286 -11.04 -15.51 -5.95
CA ALA A 286 -9.88 -14.99 -6.66
C ALA A 286 -9.60 -15.88 -7.88
N VAL A 287 -9.62 -15.30 -9.07
CA VAL A 287 -9.42 -16.01 -10.33
C VAL A 287 -8.43 -15.26 -11.21
N GLU A 288 -7.50 -15.99 -11.82
CA GLU A 288 -6.68 -15.46 -12.90
C GLU A 288 -7.51 -15.40 -14.19
N VAL A 289 -7.69 -14.20 -14.73
CA VAL A 289 -8.51 -13.95 -15.91
C VAL A 289 -7.75 -13.12 -16.94
N SER A 290 -7.95 -13.46 -18.22
CA SER A 290 -7.48 -12.63 -19.33
C SER A 290 -8.52 -11.57 -19.65
N LEU A 291 -8.37 -10.37 -19.11
CA LEU A 291 -9.31 -9.27 -19.32
C LEU A 291 -8.83 -8.31 -20.40
N TYR A 292 -9.77 -7.68 -21.11
CA TYR A 292 -9.46 -6.65 -22.09
C TYR A 292 -9.25 -5.31 -21.39
N ILE A 293 -8.08 -4.71 -21.62
CA ILE A 293 -7.74 -3.37 -21.18
C ILE A 293 -7.80 -2.41 -22.37
N ASN A 294 -8.20 -1.17 -22.11
CA ASN A 294 -8.19 -0.09 -23.08
C ASN A 294 -7.17 0.99 -22.68
N PRO A 295 -5.92 0.91 -23.16
CA PRO A 295 -4.87 1.88 -22.82
C PRO A 295 -5.19 3.30 -23.29
N THR A 296 -6.13 3.50 -24.21
CA THR A 296 -6.52 4.85 -24.68
C THR A 296 -7.40 5.61 -23.70
N GLY A 297 -7.90 4.95 -22.64
CA GLY A 297 -8.79 5.57 -21.65
C GLY A 297 -10.21 5.88 -22.14
N GLN A 298 -10.51 5.69 -23.44
CA GLN A 298 -11.81 6.10 -24.02
C GLN A 298 -13.01 5.30 -23.50
N TYR A 299 -12.79 4.04 -23.11
CA TYR A 299 -13.82 3.14 -22.61
C TYR A 299 -13.30 2.34 -21.43
N GLY A 300 -14.13 2.17 -20.42
CA GLY A 300 -13.81 1.39 -19.24
C GLY A 300 -13.62 2.23 -17.99
N GLU A 301 -13.28 1.57 -16.90
CA GLU A 301 -13.02 2.20 -15.61
C GLU A 301 -11.60 1.85 -15.15
N LEU A 302 -10.95 2.79 -14.47
CA LEU A 302 -9.68 2.51 -13.80
C LEU A 302 -9.97 1.60 -12.61
N ILE A 303 -9.33 0.44 -12.59
CA ILE A 303 -9.45 -0.51 -11.49
C ILE A 303 -8.07 -0.87 -10.97
N LYS A 304 -8.00 -1.17 -9.68
CA LYS A 304 -6.87 -1.82 -9.06
C LYS A 304 -6.98 -3.33 -9.30
N ALA A 305 -5.92 -3.94 -9.83
CA ALA A 305 -5.85 -5.36 -10.12
C ALA A 305 -4.49 -5.93 -9.68
N LYS A 306 -4.43 -7.24 -9.46
CA LYS A 306 -3.17 -7.95 -9.20
C LYS A 306 -2.70 -8.65 -10.47
N GLU A 307 -1.39 -8.72 -10.68
CA GLU A 307 -0.77 -9.56 -11.70
C GLU A 307 0.21 -10.51 -11.01
N GLU A 308 0.08 -11.81 -11.29
CA GLU A 308 1.03 -12.80 -10.81
C GLU A 308 2.34 -12.65 -11.59
N ILE A 309 3.42 -12.42 -10.84
CA ILE A 309 4.79 -12.39 -11.36
C ILE A 309 5.36 -13.80 -11.36
N ASN A 310 5.14 -14.53 -10.27
CA ASN A 310 5.67 -15.87 -10.07
C ASN A 310 4.89 -16.60 -8.97
N ASN A 311 4.91 -17.93 -8.99
CA ASN A 311 4.38 -18.76 -7.91
C ASN A 311 5.47 -19.71 -7.41
N LEU A 312 5.30 -20.19 -6.18
CA LEU A 312 6.24 -21.10 -5.52
C LEU A 312 5.47 -22.10 -4.69
N GLU A 313 5.67 -23.37 -4.98
CA GLU A 313 5.27 -24.48 -4.13
C GLU A 313 6.54 -25.22 -3.73
N GLU A 314 6.83 -25.25 -2.44
CA GLU A 314 8.03 -25.87 -1.88
C GLU A 314 7.66 -26.62 -0.60
N GLU A 315 8.30 -27.78 -0.41
CA GLU A 315 8.22 -28.54 0.83
C GLU A 315 9.63 -28.75 1.37
N TRP A 316 9.80 -28.55 2.68
CA TRP A 316 11.08 -28.85 3.34
C TRP A 316 10.88 -29.49 4.70
N MET A 317 11.90 -30.24 5.12
CA MET A 317 11.93 -30.91 6.41
C MET A 317 12.76 -30.10 7.42
N LEU A 318 12.31 -30.09 8.67
CA LEU A 318 13.10 -29.68 9.83
C LEU A 318 13.28 -30.89 10.74
N GLU A 319 14.49 -31.06 11.29
CA GLU A 319 14.79 -32.04 12.32
C GLU A 319 14.97 -31.33 13.65
N GLU A 320 14.28 -31.82 14.67
CA GLU A 320 14.36 -31.30 16.03
C GLU A 320 14.61 -32.44 17.02
N GLU A 321 15.39 -32.14 18.05
CA GLU A 321 15.67 -33.04 19.15
C GLU A 321 15.24 -32.38 20.45
N LEU A 322 14.36 -33.05 21.19
CA LEU A 322 13.84 -32.58 22.46
C LEU A 322 14.15 -33.56 23.57
N GLY A 323 14.85 -33.05 24.59
CA GLY A 323 15.06 -33.77 25.84
C GLY A 323 13.74 -33.88 26.61
N MET A 324 13.33 -35.10 26.93
CA MET A 324 12.19 -35.32 27.81
C MET A 324 12.64 -35.20 29.27
N THR A 325 12.20 -34.12 29.93
CA THR A 325 12.47 -33.89 31.36
C THR A 325 11.75 -34.87 32.27
N GLU A 326 10.65 -35.45 31.80
CA GLU A 326 9.85 -36.44 32.54
C GLU A 326 10.01 -37.81 31.89
N PRO A 327 10.12 -38.88 32.69
CA PRO A 327 10.21 -40.21 32.16
C PRO A 327 8.86 -40.64 31.58
N TYR A 328 8.89 -41.22 30.39
CA TYR A 328 7.71 -41.68 29.65
C TYR A 328 7.82 -43.18 29.36
N GLN A 329 6.69 -43.81 29.04
CA GLN A 329 6.60 -45.21 28.63
C GLN A 329 6.38 -45.35 27.12
N LYS A 330 5.49 -44.54 26.52
CA LYS A 330 5.09 -44.68 25.11
C LYS A 330 4.58 -43.36 24.53
N LEU A 331 4.96 -43.07 23.28
CA LEU A 331 4.36 -42.01 22.47
C LEU A 331 3.04 -42.49 21.84
N ILE A 332 1.98 -41.70 21.96
CA ILE A 332 0.68 -41.97 21.36
C ILE A 332 0.57 -41.26 20.03
N GLU A 333 0.68 -39.93 20.07
CA GLU A 333 0.47 -39.04 18.93
C GLU A 333 1.28 -37.77 19.14
N ILE A 334 1.67 -37.14 18.04
CA ILE A 334 2.20 -35.79 18.05
C ILE A 334 1.50 -34.99 16.95
N LYS A 335 1.06 -33.80 17.29
CA LYS A 335 0.47 -32.83 16.35
C LYS A 335 1.38 -31.63 16.25
N GLY A 336 1.45 -31.03 15.07
CA GLY A 336 2.22 -29.83 14.81
C GLY A 336 1.39 -28.84 14.01
N GLU A 337 1.42 -27.58 14.40
CA GLU A 337 0.81 -26.49 13.64
C GLU A 337 1.74 -25.28 13.57
N VAL A 338 1.62 -24.50 12.49
CA VAL A 338 2.30 -23.22 12.34
C VAL A 338 1.45 -22.16 13.02
N THR A 339 1.87 -21.67 14.18
CA THR A 339 1.11 -20.67 14.96
C THR A 339 1.43 -19.24 14.58
N ALA A 340 2.64 -19.01 14.05
CA ALA A 340 3.06 -17.72 13.53
C ALA A 340 3.95 -17.93 12.31
N SER A 341 3.76 -17.10 11.29
CA SER A 341 4.69 -17.01 10.18
C SER A 341 4.83 -15.56 9.70
N LYS A 342 6.00 -15.24 9.18
CA LYS A 342 6.31 -13.98 8.52
C LYS A 342 7.16 -14.26 7.30
N THR A 343 6.96 -13.46 6.27
CA THR A 343 7.78 -13.46 5.07
C THR A 343 8.48 -12.12 4.88
N GLU A 344 9.67 -12.15 4.29
CA GLU A 344 10.38 -10.97 3.83
C GLU A 344 10.90 -11.21 2.40
N LEU A 345 10.51 -10.33 1.49
CA LEU A 345 10.95 -10.37 0.10
C LEU A 345 12.30 -9.66 -0.04
N VAL A 346 13.26 -10.40 -0.57
CA VAL A 346 14.60 -9.92 -0.94
C VAL A 346 14.77 -10.18 -2.44
N THR A 347 15.75 -9.55 -3.09
CA THR A 347 15.98 -9.73 -4.53
C THR A 347 16.07 -11.22 -4.90
N ASP A 348 15.10 -11.68 -5.70
CA ASP A 348 14.91 -13.05 -6.20
C ASP A 348 14.78 -14.14 -5.12
N LYS A 349 14.49 -13.76 -3.87
CA LYS A 349 14.41 -14.67 -2.73
C LYS A 349 13.31 -14.27 -1.76
N ILE A 350 12.87 -15.25 -0.99
CA ILE A 350 11.96 -15.05 0.12
C ILE A 350 12.58 -15.66 1.38
N ILE A 351 12.57 -14.88 2.45
CA ILE A 351 12.85 -15.34 3.79
C ILE A 351 11.51 -15.68 4.44
N ILE A 352 11.39 -16.89 4.97
CA ILE A 352 10.25 -17.36 5.75
C ILE A 352 10.75 -17.62 7.16
N SER A 353 10.09 -17.06 8.15
CA SER A 353 10.33 -17.37 9.56
C SER A 353 9.01 -17.61 10.28
N GLY A 354 9.04 -18.40 11.33
CA GLY A 354 7.82 -18.71 12.07
C GLY A 354 8.05 -19.51 13.32
N GLN A 355 6.95 -19.87 13.95
CA GLN A 355 6.89 -20.70 15.14
C GLN A 355 5.98 -21.89 14.89
N LEU A 356 6.45 -23.07 15.30
CA LEU A 356 5.69 -24.30 15.35
C LEU A 356 5.27 -24.55 16.79
N LEU A 357 4.00 -24.88 17.00
CA LEU A 357 3.49 -25.45 18.24
C LEU A 357 3.34 -26.95 18.04
N TYR A 358 3.92 -27.71 18.96
CA TYR A 358 3.76 -29.15 19.01
C TYR A 358 2.92 -29.54 20.22
N GLU A 359 2.01 -30.48 20.02
CA GLU A 359 1.24 -31.13 21.07
C GLU A 359 1.62 -32.61 21.12
N LEU A 360 2.25 -33.00 22.23
CA LEU A 360 2.72 -34.36 22.46
C LEU A 360 1.75 -35.11 23.37
N PHE A 361 1.19 -36.20 22.88
CA PHE A 361 0.35 -37.13 23.64
C PHE A 361 1.17 -38.36 23.98
N TYR A 362 1.43 -38.62 25.27
CA TYR A 362 2.26 -39.74 25.71
C TYR A 362 1.71 -40.40 26.98
N ILE A 363 2.15 -41.63 27.23
CA ILE A 363 1.90 -42.38 28.46
C ILE A 363 3.13 -42.24 29.36
N ASP A 364 2.95 -41.80 30.61
CA ASP A 364 4.02 -41.71 31.61
C ASP A 364 4.41 -43.09 32.18
N GLN A 365 5.44 -43.15 33.05
CA GLN A 365 5.85 -44.42 33.69
C GLN A 365 4.78 -45.04 34.60
N ASN A 366 3.77 -44.27 35.02
CA ASN A 366 2.66 -44.74 35.85
C ASN A 366 1.46 -45.22 35.01
N GLY A 367 1.59 -45.22 33.67
CA GLY A 367 0.52 -45.61 32.76
C GLY A 367 -0.56 -44.54 32.54
N GLN A 368 -0.31 -43.28 32.90
CA GLN A 368 -1.27 -42.18 32.69
C GLN A 368 -1.00 -41.45 31.37
N GLU A 369 -2.08 -41.09 30.68
CA GLU A 369 -2.00 -40.19 29.52
C GLU A 369 -1.69 -38.76 29.96
N LYS A 370 -0.71 -38.15 29.30
CA LYS A 370 -0.26 -36.77 29.51
C LYS A 370 -0.20 -36.05 28.18
N ILE A 371 -0.43 -34.74 28.25
CA ILE A 371 -0.26 -33.80 27.14
C ILE A 371 0.85 -32.84 27.52
N LYS A 372 1.84 -32.68 26.63
CA LYS A 372 2.90 -31.68 26.77
C LYS A 372 2.96 -30.84 25.51
N THR A 373 3.01 -29.52 25.68
CA THR A 373 3.16 -28.58 24.58
C THR A 373 4.53 -27.93 24.61
N PHE A 374 5.07 -27.65 23.43
CA PHE A 374 6.30 -26.89 23.29
C PHE A 374 6.33 -26.19 21.93
N ASN A 375 7.16 -25.15 21.84
CA ASN A 375 7.29 -24.37 20.63
C ASN A 375 8.72 -24.44 20.08
N SER A 376 8.83 -24.38 18.76
CA SER A 376 10.11 -24.25 18.06
C SER A 376 10.04 -23.13 17.04
N ASN A 377 11.14 -22.42 16.84
CA ASN A 377 11.24 -21.39 15.81
C ASN A 377 11.95 -21.95 14.59
N PHE A 378 11.47 -21.62 13.40
CA PHE A 378 12.13 -21.99 12.16
C PHE A 378 12.42 -20.78 11.28
N TYR A 379 13.39 -20.98 10.38
CA TYR A 379 13.78 -20.03 9.36
C TYR A 379 14.15 -20.79 8.08
N LYS A 380 13.69 -20.30 6.93
CA LYS A 380 13.99 -20.84 5.61
C LYS A 380 14.18 -19.72 4.60
N LEU A 381 15.22 -19.85 3.77
CA LEU A 381 15.41 -19.02 2.59
C LEU A 381 15.03 -19.85 1.35
N LEU A 382 14.08 -19.36 0.55
CA LEU A 382 13.69 -19.99 -0.72
C LEU A 382 13.98 -19.05 -1.89
N ASN A 383 14.18 -19.62 -3.07
CA ASN A 383 14.36 -18.86 -4.30
C ASN A 383 12.98 -18.52 -4.88
N LEU A 384 12.76 -17.25 -5.19
CA LEU A 384 11.52 -16.75 -5.77
C LEU A 384 11.87 -15.67 -6.79
N LYS A 385 12.07 -16.08 -8.05
CA LYS A 385 12.46 -15.16 -9.13
C LYS A 385 11.46 -14.02 -9.25
N GLY A 386 11.94 -12.81 -9.44
CA GLY A 386 11.13 -11.59 -9.52
C GLY A 386 10.85 -10.94 -8.15
N ALA A 387 11.11 -11.61 -7.03
CA ALA A 387 10.89 -11.06 -5.70
C ALA A 387 11.76 -9.82 -5.47
N LYS A 388 11.15 -8.73 -4.99
CA LYS A 388 11.80 -7.47 -4.62
C LYS A 388 10.97 -6.79 -3.54
N LYS A 389 11.62 -5.93 -2.75
CA LYS A 389 10.92 -5.13 -1.73
C LYS A 389 9.83 -4.27 -2.38
N GLY A 390 8.63 -4.29 -1.80
CA GLY A 390 7.46 -3.54 -2.29
C GLY A 390 6.50 -4.33 -3.17
N LEU A 391 6.83 -5.57 -3.54
CA LEU A 391 5.87 -6.52 -4.12
C LEU A 391 5.02 -7.18 -3.02
N GLU A 392 3.90 -7.75 -3.41
CA GLU A 392 3.00 -8.47 -2.52
C GLU A 392 3.20 -9.98 -2.66
N LEU A 393 3.05 -10.70 -1.56
CA LEU A 393 3.13 -12.15 -1.55
C LEU A 393 1.94 -12.70 -0.76
N ASP A 394 1.03 -13.35 -1.47
CA ASP A 394 -0.07 -14.11 -0.89
C ASP A 394 0.43 -15.54 -0.66
N TYR A 395 0.38 -16.09 0.56
CA TYR A 395 0.92 -17.42 0.83
C TYR A 395 0.15 -18.21 1.89
N GLN A 396 0.30 -19.53 1.82
CA GLN A 396 -0.10 -20.50 2.82
C GLN A 396 1.12 -21.30 3.27
N LEU A 397 1.24 -21.51 4.58
CA LEU A 397 2.30 -22.31 5.19
C LEU A 397 1.67 -23.24 6.23
N SER A 398 1.85 -24.54 6.04
CA SER A 398 1.24 -25.57 6.89
C SER A 398 2.20 -26.73 7.13
N VAL A 399 1.97 -27.48 8.21
CA VAL A 399 2.59 -28.81 8.41
C VAL A 399 1.91 -29.79 7.46
N SER A 400 2.65 -30.39 6.54
CA SER A 400 2.14 -31.40 5.61
C SER A 400 2.30 -32.83 6.14
N ASP A 401 3.38 -33.10 6.86
CA ASP A 401 3.63 -34.36 7.54
C ASP A 401 4.46 -34.14 8.81
N LEU A 402 4.31 -35.04 9.77
CA LEU A 402 5.06 -35.00 11.03
C LEU A 402 5.34 -36.42 11.50
N GLN A 403 6.62 -36.70 11.73
CA GLN A 403 7.11 -37.98 12.20
C GLN A 403 7.90 -37.77 13.49
N ALA A 404 7.66 -38.60 14.49
CA ALA A 404 8.43 -38.55 15.72
C ALA A 404 8.88 -39.94 16.14
N ASN A 405 10.14 -40.03 16.55
CA ASN A 405 10.75 -41.23 17.08
C ASN A 405 11.36 -40.93 18.43
N LEU A 406 11.28 -41.91 19.32
CA LEU A 406 11.61 -41.72 20.71
C LEU A 406 12.69 -42.73 21.09
N THR A 407 13.89 -42.23 21.37
CA THR A 407 15.07 -43.08 21.59
C THR A 407 15.81 -42.60 22.83
N LYS A 408 15.98 -43.47 23.83
CA LYS A 408 16.82 -43.23 25.02
C LYS A 408 16.51 -41.92 25.79
N GLY A 409 15.25 -41.51 25.88
CA GLY A 409 14.87 -40.26 26.58
C GLY A 409 14.80 -39.02 25.69
N GLU A 410 15.21 -39.13 24.43
CA GLU A 410 15.20 -38.05 23.44
C GLU A 410 14.11 -38.27 22.39
N LEU A 411 13.32 -37.23 22.16
CA LEU A 411 12.30 -37.18 21.13
C LEU A 411 12.89 -36.53 19.88
N TYR A 412 13.01 -37.31 18.81
CA TYR A 412 13.47 -36.88 17.49
C TYR A 412 12.27 -36.64 16.60
N ILE A 413 12.05 -35.40 16.19
CA ILE A 413 10.92 -34.98 15.37
C ILE A 413 11.43 -34.60 13.98
N LYS A 414 10.74 -35.09 12.96
CA LYS A 414 10.86 -34.63 11.59
C LYS A 414 9.54 -34.00 11.19
N VAL A 415 9.53 -32.70 10.96
CA VAL A 415 8.35 -31.97 10.50
C VAL A 415 8.56 -31.55 9.06
N PHE A 416 7.57 -31.81 8.21
CA PHE A 416 7.54 -31.38 6.82
C PHE A 416 6.62 -30.17 6.72
N LEU A 417 7.17 -29.06 6.26
CA LEU A 417 6.46 -27.81 6.05
C LEU A 417 6.22 -27.62 4.55
N LYS A 418 4.95 -27.39 4.19
CA LYS A 418 4.54 -27.07 2.84
C LYS A 418 4.22 -25.59 2.73
N PHE A 419 4.88 -24.92 1.80
CA PHE A 419 4.66 -23.53 1.44
C PHE A 419 4.07 -23.45 0.04
N ILE A 420 2.99 -22.69 -0.10
CA ILE A 420 2.41 -22.30 -1.39
C ILE A 420 2.31 -20.78 -1.38
N GLY A 421 2.94 -20.09 -2.33
CA GLY A 421 2.90 -18.64 -2.42
C GLY A 421 2.80 -18.10 -3.83
N GLY A 422 2.07 -17.01 -4.00
CA GLY A 422 1.95 -16.22 -5.23
C GLY A 422 2.55 -14.84 -5.04
N LEU A 423 3.59 -14.53 -5.84
CA LEU A 423 4.21 -13.21 -5.90
C LEU A 423 3.43 -12.33 -6.86
N ASN A 424 2.85 -11.26 -6.34
CA ASN A 424 1.95 -10.39 -7.07
C ASN A 424 2.49 -8.96 -7.14
N ARG A 425 2.17 -8.26 -8.23
CA ARG A 425 2.22 -6.79 -8.28
C ARG A 425 0.83 -6.22 -8.43
N GLU A 426 0.59 -5.13 -7.72
CA GLU A 426 -0.60 -4.32 -7.92
C GLU A 426 -0.41 -3.40 -9.13
N LEU A 427 -1.47 -3.26 -9.92
CA LEU A 427 -1.53 -2.43 -11.11
C LEU A 427 -2.81 -1.60 -11.10
N ILE A 428 -2.74 -0.41 -11.67
CA ILE A 428 -3.92 0.36 -12.06
C ILE A 428 -4.08 0.20 -13.56
N ILE A 429 -5.23 -0.28 -13.98
CA ILE A 429 -5.52 -0.55 -15.40
C ILE A 429 -6.89 -0.02 -15.78
N GLN A 430 -7.02 0.42 -17.03
CA GLN A 430 -8.31 0.77 -17.61
C GLN A 430 -9.01 -0.51 -18.09
N ALA A 431 -9.82 -1.14 -17.24
CA ALA A 431 -10.58 -2.32 -17.60
C ALA A 431 -11.81 -1.95 -18.44
N VAL A 432 -12.06 -2.67 -19.53
CA VAL A 432 -13.24 -2.41 -20.38
C VAL A 432 -14.52 -2.81 -19.64
N THR A 433 -15.35 -1.82 -19.33
CA THR A 433 -16.67 -1.96 -18.69
C THR A 433 -17.81 -1.52 -19.62
N ASN A 434 -19.03 -2.00 -19.35
CA ASN A 434 -20.34 -1.64 -19.93
C ASN A 434 -20.40 -0.58 -21.06
N GLN A 435 -19.91 -0.91 -22.27
CA GLN A 435 -20.13 -0.11 -23.49
C GLN A 435 -19.59 -0.73 -24.79
N TYR A 436 -18.75 -1.77 -24.71
CA TYR A 436 -18.12 -2.34 -25.90
C TYR A 436 -18.99 -3.45 -26.54
N LYS A 437 -19.46 -3.23 -27.77
CA LYS A 437 -20.09 -4.26 -28.62
C LYS A 437 -19.10 -4.68 -29.71
N GLY A 438 -18.75 -5.96 -29.81
CA GLY A 438 -18.14 -6.48 -31.05
C GLY A 438 -16.91 -7.38 -30.96
N LEU A 439 -16.51 -7.92 -29.81
CA LEU A 439 -15.42 -8.92 -29.77
C LEU A 439 -15.96 -10.35 -29.84
N LYS A 440 -15.67 -11.05 -30.95
CA LYS A 440 -15.83 -12.51 -31.04
C LYS A 440 -14.92 -13.16 -29.98
N GLN A 441 -15.40 -14.18 -29.27
CA GLN A 441 -14.70 -14.85 -28.16
C GLN A 441 -14.49 -14.01 -26.88
N SER A 442 -15.46 -13.16 -26.53
CA SER A 442 -15.48 -12.46 -25.24
C SER A 442 -16.73 -12.82 -24.42
N THR A 443 -16.65 -12.63 -23.10
CA THR A 443 -17.80 -12.69 -22.18
C THR A 443 -17.73 -11.54 -21.20
N TRP A 444 -18.89 -11.13 -20.71
CA TRP A 444 -18.99 -10.27 -19.56
C TRP A 444 -19.07 -11.14 -18.31
N ASP A 445 -18.17 -10.89 -17.37
CA ASP A 445 -18.22 -11.48 -16.03
C ASP A 445 -18.22 -10.34 -15.00
N TYR A 446 -18.80 -10.60 -13.83
CA TYR A 446 -18.85 -9.63 -12.75
C TYR A 446 -17.72 -9.87 -11.76
N PHE A 447 -16.99 -8.80 -11.46
CA PHE A 447 -15.89 -8.81 -10.52
C PHE A 447 -16.12 -7.75 -9.46
N LEU A 448 -15.82 -8.08 -8.21
CA LEU A 448 -15.70 -7.11 -7.14
C LEU A 448 -14.29 -6.54 -7.19
N VAL A 449 -14.18 -5.24 -7.48
CA VAL A 449 -12.90 -4.57 -7.70
C VAL A 449 -12.84 -3.24 -6.97
N ASP A 450 -11.64 -2.77 -6.70
CA ASP A 450 -11.42 -1.42 -6.19
C ASP A 450 -11.26 -0.47 -7.38
N ARG A 451 -12.35 0.22 -7.72
CA ARG A 451 -12.38 1.27 -8.75
C ARG A 451 -11.57 2.47 -8.27
N VAL A 452 -10.71 2.97 -9.13
CA VAL A 452 -9.89 4.14 -8.86
C VAL A 452 -10.65 5.39 -9.29
N LEU A 453 -11.11 6.18 -8.32
CA LEU A 453 -11.79 7.45 -8.54
C LEU A 453 -10.79 8.59 -8.80
N LYS A 454 -9.65 8.56 -8.12
CA LYS A 454 -8.59 9.57 -8.24
C LYS A 454 -7.23 8.99 -7.85
N VAL A 455 -6.20 9.39 -8.57
CA VAL A 455 -4.79 9.24 -8.18
C VAL A 455 -4.18 10.62 -8.18
N ASP A 456 -3.54 11.01 -7.08
CA ASP A 456 -2.97 12.35 -6.95
C ASP A 456 -1.87 12.36 -5.88
N HIS A 457 -1.23 13.51 -5.70
CA HIS A 457 -0.21 13.73 -4.68
C HIS A 457 -0.31 15.13 -4.09
N GLU A 458 0.13 15.29 -2.85
CA GLU A 458 0.17 16.57 -2.15
C GLU A 458 1.49 16.71 -1.38
N GLU A 459 1.95 17.94 -1.21
CA GLU A 459 3.13 18.24 -0.41
C GLU A 459 2.75 18.92 0.91
N VAL A 460 3.27 18.38 2.02
CA VAL A 460 3.04 18.94 3.36
C VAL A 460 4.32 19.57 3.86
N LEU A 461 4.31 20.88 4.07
CA LEU A 461 5.35 21.58 4.82
C LEU A 461 5.04 21.51 6.32
N VAL A 462 5.94 20.91 7.08
CA VAL A 462 5.89 20.79 8.54
C VAL A 462 7.03 21.63 9.14
N PRO A 463 6.73 22.85 9.58
CA PRO A 463 7.68 23.63 10.37
C PRO A 463 7.73 23.10 11.80
N SER A 464 8.93 22.86 12.33
CA SER A 464 9.14 22.31 13.67
C SER A 464 10.22 23.08 14.41
N GLU A 465 10.07 23.23 15.71
CA GLU A 465 11.04 23.90 16.58
C GLU A 465 11.53 22.93 17.65
N ASN A 466 12.84 22.65 17.65
CA ASN A 466 13.43 21.69 18.57
C ASN A 466 14.42 22.41 19.49
N TYR A 467 14.10 22.42 20.78
CA TYR A 467 14.98 22.93 21.82
C TYR A 467 16.04 21.89 22.17
N LEU A 468 17.30 22.29 22.07
CA LEU A 468 18.43 21.41 22.35
C LEU A 468 18.70 21.37 23.86
N THR A 469 18.99 20.20 24.39
CA THR A 469 19.31 20.00 25.82
C THR A 469 20.63 20.68 26.20
N ARG A 470 21.46 21.00 25.22
CA ARG A 470 22.71 21.77 25.32
C ARG A 470 22.84 22.67 24.11
N TYR A 471 23.50 23.81 24.30
CA TYR A 471 23.87 24.72 23.23
C TYR A 471 24.70 24.00 22.17
N ALA A 472 24.17 23.88 20.95
CA ALA A 472 24.89 23.36 19.81
C ALA A 472 25.83 24.43 19.26
N LYS A 473 27.06 24.01 19.02
CA LYS A 473 28.03 24.73 18.19
C LYS A 473 27.81 24.41 16.71
N GLN A 474 27.41 23.17 16.39
CA GLN A 474 27.22 22.70 15.01
C GLN A 474 26.24 21.52 14.97
N ILE A 475 25.36 21.49 13.97
CA ILE A 475 24.56 20.30 13.63
C ILE A 475 25.39 19.38 12.73
N LYS A 476 25.50 18.10 13.11
CA LYS A 476 26.18 17.08 12.29
C LYS A 476 25.19 16.43 11.32
N GLU A 477 24.03 16.03 11.83
CA GLU A 477 23.06 15.26 11.07
C GLU A 477 21.65 15.42 11.64
N VAL A 478 20.66 15.47 10.75
CA VAL A 478 19.25 15.35 11.13
C VAL A 478 18.65 14.21 10.30
N LYS A 479 18.17 13.16 10.96
CA LYS A 479 17.39 12.09 10.32
C LYS A 479 15.94 12.20 10.74
N ILE A 480 15.04 11.92 9.79
CA ILE A 480 13.60 11.84 10.05
C ILE A 480 13.12 10.45 9.71
N GLN A 481 12.35 9.88 10.63
CA GLN A 481 11.58 8.67 10.39
C GLN A 481 10.09 9.00 10.47
N ILE A 482 9.34 8.67 9.42
CA ILE A 482 7.89 8.68 9.43
C ILE A 482 7.44 7.37 10.10
N LEU A 483 6.84 7.43 11.29
CA LEU A 483 6.51 6.23 12.05
C LEU A 483 5.25 5.53 11.53
N LYS A 484 4.19 6.28 11.28
CA LYS A 484 2.94 5.77 10.71
C LYS A 484 2.15 6.92 10.12
N SER A 485 1.74 6.76 8.87
CA SER A 485 0.81 7.66 8.20
C SER A 485 -0.57 7.02 8.18
N LYS A 486 -1.59 7.84 8.39
CA LYS A 486 -2.99 7.46 8.33
C LYS A 486 -3.75 8.52 7.56
N SER A 487 -4.82 8.09 6.92
CA SER A 487 -5.77 8.94 6.24
C SER A 487 -7.19 8.60 6.71
N LYS A 488 -8.05 9.61 6.79
CA LYS A 488 -9.49 9.44 6.97
C LYS A 488 -10.21 10.27 5.92
N LEU A 489 -10.97 9.62 5.05
CA LEU A 489 -11.81 10.31 4.08
C LEU A 489 -12.97 11.00 4.81
N LEU A 490 -13.25 12.23 4.41
CA LEU A 490 -14.35 13.08 4.84
C LEU A 490 -15.15 13.47 3.58
N ALA A 491 -16.27 14.18 3.77
CA ALA A 491 -16.96 14.76 2.63
C ALA A 491 -16.03 15.76 1.90
N ASP A 492 -15.77 15.51 0.61
CA ASP A 492 -14.95 16.33 -0.29
C ASP A 492 -13.50 16.58 0.15
N SER A 493 -13.01 15.86 1.15
CA SER A 493 -11.70 16.07 1.75
C SER A 493 -11.15 14.80 2.39
N PHE A 494 -9.88 14.78 2.77
CA PHE A 494 -9.35 13.78 3.67
C PHE A 494 -8.39 14.39 4.70
N LEU A 495 -8.42 13.84 5.91
CA LEU A 495 -7.47 14.15 6.96
C LEU A 495 -6.26 13.23 6.85
N PHE A 496 -5.11 13.80 6.55
CA PHE A 496 -3.79 13.17 6.69
C PHE A 496 -3.30 13.34 8.12
N SER A 497 -2.73 12.28 8.69
CA SER A 497 -2.02 12.36 9.96
C SER A 497 -0.79 11.47 9.95
N CYS A 498 0.33 11.93 10.52
CA CYS A 498 1.49 11.09 10.75
C CYS A 498 2.27 11.52 11.99
N LYS A 499 3.15 10.62 12.48
CA LYS A 499 4.16 10.95 13.49
C LYS A 499 5.54 11.05 12.86
N LEU A 500 6.19 12.19 13.02
CA LEU A 500 7.58 12.39 12.63
C LEU A 500 8.46 12.18 13.86
N LYS A 501 9.47 11.32 13.72
CA LYS A 501 10.53 11.14 14.72
C LYS A 501 11.82 11.73 14.17
N TYR A 502 12.33 12.75 14.84
CA TYR A 502 13.57 13.43 14.51
C TYR A 502 14.71 12.85 15.36
N PHE A 503 15.83 12.55 14.72
CA PHE A 503 17.10 12.23 15.35
C PHE A 503 18.08 13.33 14.99
N ILE A 504 18.49 14.13 15.98
CA ILE A 504 19.33 15.31 15.78
C ILE A 504 20.67 15.03 16.47
N ASN A 505 21.71 14.92 15.66
CA ASN A 505 23.09 14.76 16.11
C ASN A 505 23.81 16.11 15.99
N PHE A 506 24.39 16.59 17.08
CA PHE A 506 25.06 17.88 17.13
C PHE A 506 26.32 17.85 18.01
N ILE A 507 27.18 18.84 17.83
CA ILE A 507 28.37 19.08 18.65
C ILE A 507 28.04 20.21 19.61
N ASP A 508 28.19 19.98 20.91
CA ASP A 508 27.98 21.03 21.93
C ASP A 508 29.16 22.01 22.04
N GLN A 509 29.03 23.04 22.86
CA GLN A 509 30.09 24.05 23.07
C GLN A 509 31.42 23.46 23.59
N ASN A 510 31.39 22.27 24.19
CA ASN A 510 32.58 21.57 24.70
C ASN A 510 33.19 20.61 23.67
N ASN A 511 32.72 20.66 22.41
CA ASN A 511 33.07 19.73 21.33
C ASN A 511 32.68 18.27 21.62
N VAL A 512 31.65 18.03 22.43
CA VAL A 512 31.12 16.69 22.69
C VAL A 512 29.94 16.42 21.78
N GLU A 513 29.91 15.24 21.17
CA GLU A 513 28.75 14.79 20.37
C GLU A 513 27.56 14.49 21.27
N GLN A 514 26.41 15.01 20.88
CA GLN A 514 25.12 14.83 21.55
C GLN A 514 24.10 14.32 20.54
N GLU A 515 23.18 13.52 21.02
CA GLU A 515 22.01 13.05 20.26
C GLU A 515 20.75 13.43 21.04
N ILE A 516 19.77 14.01 20.34
CA ILE A 516 18.43 14.16 20.87
C ILE A 516 17.42 13.53 19.93
N THR A 517 16.34 13.02 20.52
CA THR A 517 15.19 12.48 19.80
C THR A 517 13.97 13.32 20.14
N SER A 518 13.23 13.74 19.10
CA SER A 518 11.97 14.47 19.23
C SER A 518 10.87 13.78 18.41
N ILE A 519 9.61 13.91 18.84
CA ILE A 519 8.46 13.34 18.15
C ILE A 519 7.41 14.44 17.98
N GLU A 520 6.89 14.55 16.77
CA GLU A 520 5.86 15.52 16.42
C GLU A 520 4.68 14.84 15.71
N ASP A 521 3.48 15.22 16.11
CA ASP A 521 2.25 14.83 15.46
C ASP A 521 1.89 15.83 14.36
N VAL A 522 1.74 15.35 13.13
CA VAL A 522 1.37 16.15 11.95
C VAL A 522 -0.07 15.82 11.57
N TYR A 523 -0.88 16.85 11.35
CA TYR A 523 -2.24 16.75 10.83
C TYR A 523 -2.42 17.75 9.70
N GLN A 524 -2.88 17.27 8.54
CA GLN A 524 -3.16 18.12 7.37
C GLN A 524 -4.49 17.73 6.74
N LEU A 525 -5.34 18.72 6.43
CA LEU A 525 -6.57 18.50 5.68
C LEU A 525 -6.32 18.81 4.20
N PHE A 526 -6.76 17.92 3.32
CA PHE A 526 -6.67 18.06 1.86
C PHE A 526 -8.04 17.98 1.22
N THR A 527 -8.25 18.73 0.13
CA THR A 527 -9.51 18.70 -0.62
C THR A 527 -9.46 17.69 -1.77
N THR A 528 -10.47 16.83 -1.87
CA THR A 528 -10.57 15.80 -2.92
C THR A 528 -11.59 16.14 -3.99
N LYS A 529 -12.63 16.92 -3.64
CA LYS A 529 -13.85 17.13 -4.44
C LYS A 529 -14.58 15.82 -4.79
N ILE A 530 -14.37 14.76 -4.00
CA ILE A 530 -15.05 13.48 -4.12
C ILE A 530 -15.99 13.32 -2.92
N ASN A 531 -17.29 13.27 -3.22
CA ASN A 531 -18.34 13.04 -2.25
C ASN A 531 -18.89 11.61 -2.39
N ASN A 532 -18.08 10.63 -1.98
CA ASN A 532 -18.50 9.23 -1.93
C ASN A 532 -18.24 8.66 -0.54
N LYS A 533 -19.30 8.26 0.16
CA LYS A 533 -19.24 7.73 1.53
C LYS A 533 -18.69 6.30 1.61
N GLU A 534 -18.72 5.58 0.50
CA GLU A 534 -18.23 4.20 0.40
C GLU A 534 -16.78 4.13 -0.11
N ALA A 535 -16.22 5.28 -0.49
CA ALA A 535 -14.84 5.36 -0.94
C ALA A 535 -13.86 5.26 0.25
N ASN A 536 -12.72 4.63 -0.03
CA ASN A 536 -11.57 4.52 0.84
C ASN A 536 -10.39 5.29 0.24
N ILE A 537 -9.37 5.54 1.05
CA ILE A 537 -8.16 6.24 0.64
C ILE A 537 -6.93 5.42 0.99
N GLU A 538 -6.15 5.06 -0.04
CA GLU A 538 -4.80 4.54 0.11
C GLU A 538 -3.82 5.71 0.09
N LEU A 539 -2.89 5.74 1.04
CA LEU A 539 -1.94 6.83 1.20
C LEU A 539 -0.54 6.27 1.42
N ALA A 540 0.42 6.78 0.65
CA ALA A 540 1.84 6.57 0.84
C ALA A 540 2.54 7.92 0.99
N SER A 541 3.15 8.13 2.15
CA SER A 541 3.94 9.34 2.42
C SER A 541 5.43 9.01 2.48
N LYS A 542 6.27 9.85 1.89
CA LYS A 542 7.73 9.78 1.99
C LYS A 542 8.31 11.15 2.33
N LEU A 543 9.48 11.15 2.96
CA LEU A 543 10.23 12.38 3.16
C LEU A 543 10.71 12.87 1.79
N LYS A 544 10.30 14.08 1.39
CA LYS A 544 10.78 14.72 0.16
C LYS A 544 12.10 15.42 0.41
N TYR A 545 12.14 16.29 1.42
CA TYR A 545 13.38 16.91 1.91
C TYR A 545 13.22 17.44 3.34
N ILE A 546 14.35 17.77 3.95
CA ILE A 546 14.45 18.50 5.21
C ILE A 546 15.43 19.66 5.03
N ASP A 547 15.09 20.81 5.57
CA ASP A 547 16.00 21.94 5.77
C ASP A 547 16.03 22.31 7.26
N TYR A 548 17.12 22.91 7.72
CA TYR A 548 17.27 23.28 9.12
C TYR A 548 18.10 24.55 9.34
N GLU A 549 17.79 25.26 10.41
CA GLU A 549 18.45 26.49 10.81
C GLU A 549 18.68 26.47 12.32
N LEU A 550 19.95 26.54 12.73
CA LEU A 550 20.33 26.69 14.13
C LEU A 550 20.34 28.17 14.47
N ASN A 551 19.66 28.55 15.56
CA ASN A 551 19.66 29.94 16.00
C ASN A 551 21.03 30.38 16.53
N ASP A 552 21.25 31.69 16.61
CA ASP A 552 22.55 32.27 17.00
C ASP A 552 23.03 31.84 18.40
N SER A 553 22.11 31.58 19.34
CA SER A 553 22.48 31.09 20.67
C SER A 553 22.91 29.62 20.65
N GLY A 554 22.51 28.85 19.64
CA GLY A 554 22.71 27.40 19.58
C GLY A 554 21.70 26.59 20.41
N GLU A 555 20.67 27.21 20.96
CA GLU A 555 19.65 26.56 21.81
C GLU A 555 18.52 25.92 21.03
N LYS A 556 18.27 26.40 19.80
CA LYS A 556 17.04 26.09 19.07
C LYS A 556 17.36 25.76 17.62
N LEU A 557 16.86 24.61 17.19
CA LEU A 557 16.92 24.16 15.80
C LEU A 557 15.53 24.28 15.17
N ILE A 558 15.41 25.12 14.14
CA ILE A 558 14.21 25.24 13.31
C ILE A 558 14.34 24.24 12.17
N LEU A 559 13.35 23.36 12.01
CA LEU A 559 13.29 22.39 10.93
C LEU A 559 12.16 22.74 9.96
N LYS A 560 12.42 22.63 8.67
CA LYS A 560 11.42 22.70 7.60
C LYS A 560 11.39 21.36 6.89
N THR A 561 10.42 20.54 7.26
CA THR A 561 10.27 19.19 6.73
C THR A 561 9.21 19.20 5.63
N VAL A 562 9.51 18.63 4.46
CA VAL A 562 8.51 18.47 3.40
C VAL A 562 8.24 16.99 3.17
N LEU A 563 6.97 16.62 3.30
CA LEU A 563 6.47 15.28 3.04
C LEU A 563 5.81 15.26 1.65
N ASP A 564 6.08 14.23 0.87
CA ASP A 564 5.38 13.93 -0.38
C ASP A 564 4.35 12.83 -0.09
N CYS A 565 3.07 13.18 -0.18
CA CYS A 565 1.92 12.37 0.17
C CYS A 565 1.17 11.94 -1.10
N ASN A 566 1.48 10.74 -1.59
CA ASN A 566 0.81 10.14 -2.73
C ASN A 566 -0.45 9.42 -2.25
N TYR A 567 -1.59 9.64 -2.90
CA TYR A 567 -2.85 9.01 -2.50
C TYR A 567 -3.70 8.52 -3.68
N LYS A 568 -4.51 7.51 -3.39
CA LYS A 568 -5.51 6.95 -4.30
C LYS A 568 -6.85 6.92 -3.59
N ILE A 569 -7.89 7.42 -4.22
CA ILE A 569 -9.26 7.30 -3.73
C ILE A 569 -9.90 6.15 -4.49
N LEU A 570 -10.30 5.13 -3.73
CA LEU A 570 -10.79 3.87 -4.22
C LEU A 570 -12.23 3.67 -3.80
N GLU A 571 -13.00 2.97 -4.60
CA GLU A 571 -14.36 2.57 -4.27
C GLU A 571 -14.53 1.10 -4.61
N ARG A 572 -14.96 0.31 -3.64
CA ARG A 572 -15.20 -1.11 -3.86
C ARG A 572 -16.55 -1.29 -4.55
N VAL A 573 -16.52 -1.73 -5.80
CA VAL A 573 -17.71 -1.84 -6.66
C VAL A 573 -17.71 -3.16 -7.42
N GLN A 574 -18.90 -3.65 -7.73
CA GLN A 574 -19.08 -4.75 -8.65
C GLN A 574 -19.18 -4.19 -10.07
N LEU A 575 -18.25 -4.58 -10.95
CA LEU A 575 -18.22 -4.14 -12.34
C LEU A 575 -18.33 -5.34 -13.29
N PRO A 576 -19.15 -5.24 -14.35
CA PRO A 576 -19.06 -6.14 -15.48
C PRO A 576 -17.82 -5.79 -16.29
N ILE A 577 -16.88 -6.73 -16.38
CA ILE A 577 -15.61 -6.58 -17.09
C ILE A 577 -15.58 -7.53 -18.27
N LEU A 578 -15.11 -7.04 -19.42
CA LEU A 578 -14.98 -7.83 -20.63
C LEU A 578 -13.76 -8.75 -20.53
N VAL A 579 -14.00 -10.05 -20.48
CA VAL A 579 -12.96 -11.08 -20.44
C VAL A 579 -12.88 -11.84 -21.75
N LYS A 580 -11.67 -12.29 -22.09
CA LYS A 580 -11.42 -13.18 -23.22
C LYS A 580 -11.88 -14.59 -22.84
N LYS A 581 -12.73 -15.21 -23.66
CA LYS A 581 -13.06 -16.64 -23.50
C LYS A 581 -11.77 -17.44 -23.65
N ILE A 582 -11.35 -18.09 -22.58
CA ILE A 582 -10.38 -19.17 -22.67
C ILE A 582 -11.17 -20.35 -23.23
N ASN A 583 -10.94 -20.72 -24.49
CA ASN A 583 -11.44 -21.99 -24.97
C ASN A 583 -10.79 -23.05 -24.08
N SER A 584 -11.58 -23.71 -23.23
CA SER A 584 -11.18 -24.90 -22.49
C SER A 584 -10.81 -25.96 -23.53
N SER A 585 -9.55 -25.99 -23.95
CA SER A 585 -9.01 -27.12 -24.69
C SER A 585 -9.00 -28.31 -23.74
N LYS A 586 -9.70 -29.35 -24.18
CA LYS A 586 -9.85 -30.68 -23.58
C LYS A 586 -8.57 -31.25 -22.97
#